data_AF-A0A8T3QF42-F1
#
_entry.id   AF-A0A8T3QF42-F1
#
_cell.length_a   1.000
_cell.length_b   1.000
_cell.length_c   1.000
_cell.angle_alpha   90.00
_cell.angle_beta   90.00
_cell.angle_gamma   90.00
#
_symmetry.space_group_name_H-M   'P 1'
#
loop_
_entity.id
_entity.type
_entity.pdbx_description
1 polymer ?
#
loop_
_entity_poly.entity_id
_entity_poly.type
_entity_poly.pdbx_seq_one_letter_code
_entity_poly.pdbx_strand_id
1 'polypeptide(L)'
;RLHVAAGSDGELRAGGLDVGLAGTILAVGSRIDAETLTRARAMGVRGIVVAGLASKERRDFGASEARQRAALHRLPPFGVLILDGAVRRPLSSPLVRILSALAGREVAIVADPPALLFEAANLRLPTPPPDLIRIRAGAMAGREGRWLGLAGQRRFPGGIHLEAGSVRLADGSVVAVPLGDLERFV
;
A
#
# COMPACT_ATOMS: atom_id res chain seq x y z
N ARG A 1 -3.72 -18.05 2.31
CA ARG A 1 -3.02 -17.40 3.45
C ARG A 1 -2.31 -16.14 2.97
N LEU A 2 -2.11 -15.14 3.83
CA LEU A 2 -1.34 -13.94 3.49
C LEU A 2 0.17 -14.21 3.59
N HIS A 3 0.93 -13.75 2.60
CA HIS A 3 2.39 -13.75 2.62
C HIS A 3 2.89 -12.33 2.37
N VAL A 4 3.79 -11.84 3.21
CA VAL A 4 4.35 -10.48 3.06
C VAL A 4 5.61 -10.57 2.21
N ALA A 5 5.52 -10.09 0.98
CA ALA A 5 6.63 -10.02 0.05
C ALA A 5 7.29 -8.64 0.17
N ALA A 6 8.15 -8.47 1.18
CA ALA A 6 8.93 -7.26 1.39
C ALA A 6 10.36 -7.46 0.88
N GLY A 7 10.68 -6.91 -0.31
CA GLY A 7 12.07 -6.59 -0.64
C GLY A 7 12.58 -5.43 0.23
N SER A 8 13.88 -5.14 0.24
CA SER A 8 14.48 -4.01 1.00
C SER A 8 13.81 -2.66 0.71
N ASP A 9 13.25 -2.50 -0.49
CA ASP A 9 12.61 -1.29 -0.97
C ASP A 9 11.06 -1.41 -1.02
N GLY A 10 10.53 -2.52 -0.50
CA GLY A 10 9.10 -2.86 -0.53
C GLY A 10 8.53 -3.18 -1.92
N GLU A 11 9.34 -3.12 -2.99
CA GLU A 11 8.93 -3.49 -4.35
C GLU A 11 9.00 -5.01 -4.55
N LEU A 12 8.01 -5.57 -5.25
CA LEU A 12 8.04 -6.96 -5.71
C LEU A 12 8.30 -6.98 -7.22
N ARG A 13 9.41 -7.59 -7.62
CA ARG A 13 9.80 -7.80 -9.03
C ARG A 13 9.51 -9.23 -9.46
N ALA A 14 9.39 -9.46 -10.77
CA ALA A 14 9.10 -10.76 -11.34
C ALA A 14 10.07 -11.89 -10.92
N GLY A 15 11.33 -11.57 -10.60
CA GLY A 15 12.33 -12.52 -10.08
C GLY A 15 12.19 -12.87 -8.59
N GLY A 16 11.38 -12.12 -7.84
CA GLY A 16 11.06 -12.40 -6.43
C GLY A 16 9.83 -13.29 -6.23
N LEU A 17 9.23 -13.78 -7.32
CA LEU A 17 8.13 -14.74 -7.27
C LEU A 17 8.68 -16.17 -7.35
N ASP A 18 8.23 -17.03 -6.45
CA ASP A 18 8.53 -18.46 -6.44
C ASP A 18 7.26 -19.31 -6.46
N VAL A 19 7.34 -20.55 -6.98
CA VAL A 19 6.22 -21.49 -7.08
C VAL A 19 5.62 -21.86 -5.73
N GLY A 20 6.38 -21.80 -4.64
CA GLY A 20 5.91 -21.99 -3.27
C GLY A 20 4.89 -20.96 -2.80
N LEU A 21 4.71 -19.86 -3.53
CA LEU A 21 3.68 -18.84 -3.26
C LEU A 21 2.30 -19.19 -3.84
N ALA A 22 2.17 -20.30 -4.57
CA ALA A 22 0.89 -20.75 -5.10
C ALA A 22 -0.17 -20.88 -3.99
N GLY A 23 -1.40 -20.46 -4.25
CA GLY A 23 -2.49 -20.48 -3.28
C GLY A 23 -2.48 -19.36 -2.23
N THR A 24 -1.45 -18.50 -2.22
CA THR A 24 -1.35 -17.39 -1.26
C THR A 24 -1.89 -16.07 -1.81
N ILE A 25 -2.16 -15.10 -0.92
CA ILE A 25 -2.32 -13.69 -1.27
C ILE A 25 -1.05 -12.98 -0.83
N LEU A 26 -0.45 -12.18 -1.72
CA LEU A 26 0.79 -11.47 -1.45
C LEU A 26 0.51 -10.03 -0.99
N ALA A 27 1.21 -9.56 0.05
CA ALA A 27 1.26 -8.15 0.41
C ALA A 27 2.59 -7.54 -0.05
N VAL A 28 2.50 -6.49 -0.87
CA VAL A 28 3.64 -5.79 -1.49
C VAL A 28 3.71 -4.36 -0.95
N GLY A 29 4.87 -3.99 -0.42
CA GLY A 29 5.09 -2.76 0.36
C GLY A 29 5.04 -1.46 -0.44
N SER A 30 5.22 -1.49 -1.77
CA SER A 30 5.22 -0.26 -2.57
C SER A 30 4.60 -0.45 -3.96
N ARG A 31 5.31 -1.08 -4.90
CA ARG A 31 4.86 -1.20 -6.30
C ARG A 31 4.95 -2.60 -6.85
N ILE A 32 4.12 -2.82 -7.85
CA ILE A 32 4.12 -3.99 -8.73
C ILE A 32 3.80 -3.55 -10.16
N ASP A 33 4.43 -4.17 -11.15
CA ASP A 33 4.15 -3.95 -12.57
C ASP A 33 3.18 -5.01 -13.14
N ALA A 34 2.60 -4.74 -14.31
CA ALA A 34 1.62 -5.61 -14.95
C ALA A 34 2.20 -6.98 -15.35
N GLU A 35 3.50 -7.05 -15.66
CA GLU A 35 4.19 -8.31 -15.94
C GLU A 35 4.23 -9.18 -14.68
N THR A 36 4.66 -8.62 -13.55
CA THR A 36 4.74 -9.31 -12.26
C THR A 36 3.35 -9.76 -11.80
N LEU A 37 2.31 -8.94 -12.00
CA LEU A 37 0.91 -9.34 -11.75
C LEU A 37 0.48 -10.53 -12.61
N THR A 38 0.80 -10.50 -13.91
CA THR A 38 0.45 -11.57 -14.84
C THR A 38 1.20 -12.87 -14.51
N ARG A 39 2.48 -12.77 -14.13
CA ARG A 39 3.31 -13.89 -13.70
C ARG A 39 2.80 -14.50 -12.40
N ALA A 40 2.51 -13.68 -11.38
CA ALA A 40 1.95 -14.15 -10.11
C ALA A 40 0.65 -14.94 -10.34
N ARG A 41 -0.25 -14.42 -11.19
CA ARG A 41 -1.48 -15.14 -11.58
C ARG A 41 -1.18 -16.47 -12.26
N ALA A 42 -0.25 -16.50 -13.20
CA ALA A 42 0.13 -17.74 -13.90
C ALA A 42 0.74 -18.79 -12.95
N MET A 43 1.43 -18.36 -11.90
CA MET A 43 2.03 -19.22 -10.87
C MET A 43 1.02 -19.69 -9.80
N GLY A 44 -0.26 -19.32 -9.93
CA GLY A 44 -1.31 -19.78 -9.01
C GLY A 44 -1.43 -18.97 -7.72
N VAL A 45 -0.79 -17.79 -7.62
CA VAL A 45 -1.09 -16.82 -6.55
C VAL A 45 -2.56 -16.43 -6.64
N ARG A 46 -3.25 -16.28 -5.50
CA ARG A 46 -4.70 -15.99 -5.43
C ARG A 46 -5.02 -14.50 -5.52
N GLY A 47 -4.07 -13.65 -5.18
CA GLY A 47 -4.23 -12.21 -5.30
C GLY A 47 -3.08 -11.43 -4.69
N ILE A 48 -3.12 -10.11 -4.86
CA ILE A 48 -2.09 -9.18 -4.40
C ILE A 48 -2.72 -7.97 -3.72
N VAL A 49 -2.20 -7.62 -2.55
CA VAL A 49 -2.42 -6.34 -1.85
C VAL A 49 -1.19 -5.47 -2.10
N VAL A 50 -1.36 -4.26 -2.60
CA VAL A 50 -0.25 -3.37 -2.95
C VAL A 50 -0.54 -1.92 -2.52
N ALA A 51 0.51 -1.16 -2.21
CA ALA A 51 0.38 0.26 -1.91
C ALA A 51 -0.21 1.01 -3.09
N GLY A 52 0.42 0.94 -4.25
CA GLY A 52 -0.05 1.65 -5.44
C GLY A 52 0.11 0.86 -6.72
N LEU A 53 -0.77 1.13 -7.68
CA LEU A 53 -0.70 0.62 -9.04
C LEU A 53 -0.85 1.78 -10.03
N ALA A 54 0.22 2.05 -10.78
CA ALA A 54 0.21 3.14 -11.75
C ALA A 54 -0.87 2.91 -12.82
N SER A 55 -1.45 3.98 -13.36
CA SER A 55 -2.56 3.90 -14.30
C SER A 55 -2.23 3.09 -15.56
N LYS A 56 -0.98 3.14 -16.03
CA LYS A 56 -0.50 2.30 -17.14
C LYS A 56 -0.59 0.82 -16.77
N GLU A 57 0.02 0.42 -15.65
CA GLU A 57 0.03 -0.97 -15.19
C GLU A 57 -1.38 -1.50 -14.94
N ARG A 58 -2.27 -0.68 -14.38
CA ARG A 58 -3.69 -1.03 -14.21
C ARG A 58 -4.38 -1.33 -15.55
N ARG A 59 -4.16 -0.49 -16.58
CA ARG A 59 -4.73 -0.71 -17.91
C ARG A 59 -4.15 -1.95 -18.59
N ASP A 60 -2.83 -2.11 -18.54
CA ASP A 60 -2.13 -3.22 -19.16
C ASP A 60 -2.56 -4.55 -18.53
N PHE A 61 -2.68 -4.60 -17.20
CA PHE A 61 -3.22 -5.76 -16.49
C PHE A 61 -4.70 -6.01 -16.78
N GLY A 62 -5.53 -4.96 -16.85
CA GLY A 62 -6.94 -5.08 -17.25
C GLY A 62 -7.12 -5.67 -18.65
N ALA A 63 -6.29 -5.26 -19.61
CA ALA A 63 -6.29 -5.83 -20.96
C ALA A 63 -5.81 -7.30 -20.98
N SER A 64 -4.85 -7.66 -20.13
CA SER A 64 -4.43 -9.05 -19.92
C SER A 64 -5.57 -9.90 -19.33
N GLU A 65 -6.31 -9.37 -18.35
CA GLU A 65 -7.46 -10.05 -17.74
C GLU A 65 -8.63 -10.22 -18.71
N ALA A 66 -8.98 -9.19 -19.48
CA ALA A 66 -10.03 -9.27 -20.50
C ALA A 66 -9.73 -10.36 -21.55
N ARG A 67 -8.47 -10.43 -22.01
CA ARG A 67 -8.00 -11.50 -22.93
C ARG A 67 -8.10 -12.88 -22.27
N GLN A 68 -7.70 -13.00 -21.01
CA GLN A 68 -7.79 -14.27 -20.29
C GLN A 68 -9.23 -14.73 -20.10
N ARG A 69 -10.16 -13.80 -19.81
CA ARG A 69 -11.58 -14.10 -19.63
C ARG A 69 -12.23 -14.61 -20.91
N ALA A 70 -11.76 -14.14 -22.06
CA ALA A 70 -12.18 -14.60 -23.39
C ALA A 70 -11.54 -15.92 -23.83
N ALA A 71 -10.50 -16.41 -23.14
CA ALA A 71 -9.82 -17.66 -23.47
C ALA A 71 -10.62 -18.89 -23.03
N LEU A 72 -10.47 -20.01 -23.77
CA LEU A 72 -11.12 -21.29 -23.47
C LEU A 72 -10.66 -21.89 -22.13
N HIS A 73 -9.39 -21.71 -21.78
CA HIS A 73 -8.82 -22.15 -20.51
C HIS A 73 -8.74 -20.99 -19.53
N ARG A 74 -9.78 -20.85 -18.70
CA ARG A 74 -9.83 -19.80 -17.68
C ARG A 74 -8.85 -20.10 -16.55
N LEU A 75 -8.03 -19.11 -16.20
CA LEU A 75 -7.24 -19.15 -14.98
C LEU A 75 -8.15 -18.95 -13.76
N PRO A 76 -7.73 -19.43 -12.57
CA PRO A 76 -8.43 -19.15 -11.33
C PRO A 76 -8.60 -17.64 -11.07
N PRO A 77 -9.62 -17.24 -10.30
CA PRO A 77 -9.82 -15.83 -9.91
C PRO A 77 -8.58 -15.25 -9.23
N PHE A 78 -8.21 -14.04 -9.62
CA PHE A 78 -7.05 -13.30 -9.12
C PHE A 78 -7.46 -11.88 -8.73
N GLY A 79 -7.39 -11.57 -7.44
CA GLY A 79 -7.75 -10.26 -6.90
C GLY A 79 -6.56 -9.31 -6.79
N VAL A 80 -6.76 -8.02 -7.07
CA VAL A 80 -5.77 -6.97 -6.78
C VAL A 80 -6.41 -5.89 -5.92
N LEU A 81 -5.93 -5.73 -4.69
CA LEU A 81 -6.36 -4.69 -3.76
C LEU A 81 -5.30 -3.59 -3.67
N ILE A 82 -5.70 -2.35 -3.96
CA ILE A 82 -4.81 -1.18 -4.00
C ILE A 82 -5.17 -0.28 -2.82
N LEU A 83 -4.21 0.07 -1.97
CA LEU A 83 -4.46 0.77 -0.71
C LEU A 83 -4.25 2.30 -0.75
N ASP A 84 -3.33 2.79 -1.61
CA ASP A 84 -2.87 4.19 -1.67
C ASP A 84 -2.99 4.78 -3.10
N GLY A 85 -3.82 4.13 -3.94
CA GLY A 85 -4.17 4.61 -5.28
C GLY A 85 -3.08 4.43 -6.34
N ALA A 86 -2.89 5.44 -7.19
CA ALA A 86 -2.01 5.37 -8.35
C ALA A 86 -0.63 6.02 -8.14
N VAL A 87 -0.41 6.65 -6.99
CA VAL A 87 0.83 7.39 -6.71
C VAL A 87 1.89 6.43 -6.18
N ARG A 88 3.15 6.63 -6.61
CA ARG A 88 4.29 5.86 -6.08
C ARG A 88 4.59 6.31 -4.65
N ARG A 89 4.05 5.57 -3.67
CA ARG A 89 4.33 5.75 -2.24
C ARG A 89 4.45 4.39 -1.57
N PRO A 90 5.33 4.23 -0.57
CA PRO A 90 5.32 3.05 0.27
C PRO A 90 4.04 3.00 1.09
N LEU A 91 3.60 1.79 1.48
CA LEU A 91 2.57 1.62 2.50
C LEU A 91 2.94 2.39 3.76
N SER A 92 1.94 2.95 4.43
CA SER A 92 2.14 3.54 5.74
C SER A 92 2.63 2.49 6.74
N SER A 93 3.45 2.87 7.70
CA SER A 93 3.96 1.92 8.70
C SER A 93 2.84 1.23 9.50
N PRO A 94 1.69 1.86 9.81
CA PRO A 94 0.58 1.15 10.44
C PRO A 94 -0.02 0.06 9.53
N LEU A 95 -0.18 0.32 8.23
CA LEU A 95 -0.67 -0.69 7.29
C LEU A 95 0.32 -1.85 7.15
N VAL A 96 1.63 -1.57 7.08
CA VAL A 96 2.66 -2.61 7.07
C VAL A 96 2.54 -3.48 8.33
N ARG A 97 2.42 -2.87 9.53
CA ARG A 97 2.26 -3.61 10.79
C ARG A 97 1.00 -4.47 10.81
N ILE A 98 -0.12 -3.99 10.26
CA ILE A 98 -1.35 -4.78 10.13
C ILE A 98 -1.13 -5.99 9.22
N LEU A 99 -0.57 -5.78 8.03
CA LEU A 99 -0.31 -6.86 7.07
C LEU A 99 0.70 -7.88 7.62
N SER A 100 1.72 -7.43 8.35
CA SER A 100 2.66 -8.30 9.06
C SER A 100 1.96 -9.12 10.16
N ALA A 101 1.03 -8.53 10.92
CA ALA A 101 0.25 -9.26 11.93
C ALA A 101 -0.69 -10.32 11.32
N LEU A 102 -1.06 -10.14 10.05
CA LEU A 102 -1.88 -11.08 9.28
C LEU A 102 -1.04 -12.14 8.54
N ALA A 103 0.29 -12.06 8.54
CA ALA A 103 1.15 -13.01 7.84
C ALA A 103 0.87 -14.45 8.31
N GLY A 104 0.71 -15.37 7.36
CA GLY A 104 0.37 -16.77 7.62
C GLY A 104 -1.12 -17.02 7.92
N ARG A 105 -1.93 -16.00 8.20
CA ARG A 105 -3.38 -16.15 8.42
C ARG A 105 -4.15 -16.33 7.12
N GLU A 106 -5.35 -16.89 7.24
CA GLU A 106 -6.30 -16.90 6.13
C GLU A 106 -6.89 -15.52 5.91
N VAL A 107 -6.91 -15.13 4.64
CA VAL A 107 -7.42 -13.83 4.18
C VAL A 107 -8.11 -14.03 2.84
N ALA A 108 -9.05 -13.16 2.50
CA ALA A 108 -9.73 -13.12 1.22
C ALA A 108 -9.78 -11.69 0.68
N ILE A 109 -9.72 -11.51 -0.64
CA ILE A 109 -10.00 -10.23 -1.29
C ILE A 109 -11.44 -10.25 -1.79
N VAL A 110 -12.21 -9.24 -1.42
CA VAL A 110 -13.56 -8.99 -1.93
C VAL A 110 -13.55 -7.74 -2.79
N ALA A 111 -14.31 -7.76 -3.89
CA ALA A 111 -14.34 -6.68 -4.87
C ALA A 111 -15.43 -5.64 -4.59
N ASP A 112 -16.49 -5.99 -3.85
CA ASP A 112 -17.62 -5.11 -3.57
C ASP A 112 -18.17 -5.31 -2.14
N PRO A 113 -17.92 -4.36 -1.21
CA PRO A 113 -16.95 -3.28 -1.35
C PRO A 113 -15.51 -3.84 -1.43
N PRO A 114 -14.57 -3.13 -2.09
CA PRO A 114 -13.17 -3.55 -2.15
C PRO A 114 -12.56 -3.67 -0.75
N ALA A 115 -12.21 -4.88 -0.33
CA ALA A 115 -11.73 -5.15 1.03
C ALA A 115 -10.81 -6.37 1.12
N LEU A 116 -9.94 -6.37 2.13
CA LEU A 116 -9.25 -7.56 2.61
C LEU A 116 -10.00 -8.09 3.84
N LEU A 117 -10.59 -9.27 3.72
CA LEU A 117 -11.29 -9.95 4.81
C LEU A 117 -10.35 -10.93 5.52
N PHE A 118 -10.48 -11.00 6.83
CA PHE A 118 -9.75 -11.95 7.67
C PHE A 118 -10.52 -12.19 8.97
N GLU A 119 -10.28 -13.32 9.60
CA GLU A 119 -10.87 -13.61 10.90
C GLU A 119 -10.21 -12.79 12.00
N ALA A 120 -11.02 -12.00 12.72
CA ALA A 120 -10.56 -11.13 13.80
C ALA A 120 -10.37 -11.87 15.13
N ALA A 121 -10.89 -13.09 15.27
CA ALA A 121 -10.75 -13.87 16.50
C ALA A 121 -9.25 -14.05 16.83
N ASN A 122 -8.89 -13.73 18.08
CA ASN A 122 -7.52 -13.78 18.59
C ASN A 122 -6.50 -12.95 17.78
N LEU A 123 -6.95 -11.93 17.02
CA LEU A 123 -6.07 -11.00 16.34
C LEU A 123 -5.92 -9.72 17.16
N ARG A 124 -4.70 -9.47 17.64
CA ARG A 124 -4.35 -8.18 18.23
C ARG A 124 -3.77 -7.30 17.14
N LEU A 125 -4.58 -6.38 16.64
CA LEU A 125 -4.10 -5.43 15.65
C LEU A 125 -3.23 -4.37 16.32
N PRO A 126 -2.11 -4.00 15.69
CA PRO A 126 -1.24 -2.95 16.19
C PRO A 126 -1.91 -1.57 16.15
N THR A 127 -2.03 -0.90 17.29
CA THR A 127 -2.47 0.51 17.32
C THR A 127 -1.30 1.42 16.90
N PRO A 128 -1.52 2.41 16.03
CA PRO A 128 -0.52 3.42 15.71
C PRO A 128 -0.32 4.38 16.91
N PRO A 129 0.88 4.96 17.11
CA PRO A 129 1.08 6.02 18.09
C PRO A 129 0.15 7.21 17.79
N PRO A 130 -0.45 7.85 18.82
CA PRO A 130 -1.44 8.90 18.63
C PRO A 130 -0.88 10.18 17.99
N ASP A 131 0.44 10.36 18.08
CA ASP A 131 1.19 11.45 17.48
C ASP A 131 1.86 11.06 16.16
N LEU A 132 1.62 9.86 15.62
CA LEU A 132 2.08 9.48 14.30
C LEU A 132 1.27 10.21 13.23
N ILE A 133 1.97 10.94 12.37
CA ILE A 133 1.42 11.67 11.24
C ILE A 133 2.08 11.21 9.95
N ARG A 134 1.28 11.11 8.89
CA ARG A 134 1.74 10.91 7.53
C ARG A 134 1.56 12.18 6.72
N ILE A 135 2.55 12.51 5.90
CA ILE A 135 2.46 13.60 4.93
C ILE A 135 1.83 13.05 3.64
N ARG A 136 0.69 13.61 3.22
CA ARG A 136 -0.07 13.14 2.04
C ARG A 136 0.27 13.87 0.75
N ALA A 137 0.86 15.05 0.79
CA ALA A 137 1.13 15.84 -0.40
C ALA A 137 2.45 16.62 -0.31
N GLY A 138 2.85 17.21 -1.43
CA GLY A 138 4.11 17.94 -1.56
C GLY A 138 5.35 17.04 -1.67
N ALA A 139 6.53 17.66 -1.57
CA ALA A 139 7.82 17.00 -1.79
C ALA A 139 8.13 15.91 -0.75
N MET A 140 7.45 15.92 0.39
CA MET A 140 7.64 14.98 1.49
C MET A 140 6.53 13.93 1.57
N ALA A 141 5.66 13.86 0.55
CA ALA A 141 4.55 12.92 0.53
C ALA A 141 5.00 11.46 0.72
N GLY A 142 4.24 10.72 1.51
CA GLY A 142 4.54 9.35 1.91
C GLY A 142 5.45 9.23 3.14
N ARG A 143 6.16 10.30 3.53
CA ARG A 143 6.97 10.29 4.76
C ARG A 143 6.07 10.35 6.00
N GLU A 144 6.58 9.75 7.07
CA GLU A 144 5.94 9.71 8.37
C GLU A 144 6.82 10.37 9.42
N GLY A 145 6.19 10.86 10.48
CA GLY A 145 6.87 11.48 11.60
C GLY A 145 5.95 11.72 12.78
N ARG A 146 6.52 12.33 13.82
CA ARG A 146 5.84 12.64 15.07
C ARG A 146 5.30 14.07 15.06
N TRP A 147 4.03 14.23 15.37
CA TRP A 147 3.39 15.53 15.59
C TRP A 147 4.03 16.27 16.77
N LEU A 148 4.44 17.53 16.56
CA LEU A 148 4.98 18.39 17.62
C LEU A 148 4.04 19.53 18.02
N GLY A 149 2.99 19.80 17.23
CA GLY A 149 2.07 20.91 17.46
C GLY A 149 1.94 21.83 16.26
N LEU A 150 1.14 22.88 16.44
CA LEU A 150 0.93 23.92 15.43
C LEU A 150 2.22 24.73 15.23
N ALA A 151 2.50 25.09 13.98
CA ALA A 151 3.62 25.93 13.58
C ALA A 151 3.20 27.35 13.18
N GLY A 152 1.88 27.64 13.26
CA GLY A 152 1.24 28.89 12.83
C GLY A 152 1.19 29.05 11.31
N GLN A 153 0.84 30.26 10.85
CA GLN A 153 0.88 30.59 9.43
C GLN A 153 2.29 30.56 8.87
N ARG A 154 2.45 29.88 7.74
CA ARG A 154 3.72 29.79 7.00
C ARG A 154 3.48 30.02 5.52
N ARG A 155 4.49 30.57 4.84
CA ARG A 155 4.51 30.73 3.39
C ARG A 155 5.06 29.46 2.73
N PHE A 156 4.31 28.91 1.77
CA PHE A 156 4.64 27.70 1.03
C PHE A 156 4.91 27.99 -0.46
N PRO A 157 5.40 27.02 -1.25
CA PRO A 157 5.58 27.19 -2.69
C PRO A 157 4.32 27.74 -3.38
N GLY A 158 4.50 28.62 -4.36
CA GLY A 158 3.41 29.39 -4.97
C GLY A 158 3.01 30.64 -4.19
N GLY A 159 3.69 30.95 -3.08
CA GLY A 159 3.47 32.19 -2.32
C GLY A 159 2.24 32.17 -1.41
N ILE A 160 1.63 31.00 -1.23
CA ILE A 160 0.41 30.81 -0.46
C ILE A 160 0.76 30.75 1.03
N HIS A 161 -0.05 31.41 1.87
CA HIS A 161 0.06 31.36 3.32
C HIS A 161 -0.98 30.39 3.86
N LEU A 162 -0.53 29.36 4.57
CA LEU A 162 -1.40 28.33 5.14
C LEU A 162 -1.05 28.10 6.60
N GLU A 163 -2.03 27.69 7.39
CA GLU A 163 -1.79 27.14 8.73
C GLU A 163 -0.98 25.85 8.62
N ALA A 164 0.09 25.77 9.40
CA ALA A 164 1.04 24.68 9.34
C ALA A 164 1.15 23.94 10.68
N GLY A 165 1.58 22.69 10.60
CA GLY A 165 1.97 21.87 11.73
C GLY A 165 3.45 21.49 11.66
N SER A 166 4.06 21.30 12.84
CA SER A 166 5.43 20.83 12.97
C SER A 166 5.47 19.31 13.09
N VAL A 167 6.25 18.65 12.24
CA VAL A 167 6.43 17.19 12.24
C VAL A 167 7.92 16.86 12.37
N ARG A 168 8.27 16.02 13.35
CA ARG A 168 9.62 15.45 13.47
C ARG A 168 9.73 14.16 12.68
N LEU A 169 10.57 14.13 11.66
CA LEU A 169 10.77 12.97 10.80
C LEU A 169 11.80 11.99 11.38
N ALA A 170 11.88 10.80 10.80
CA ALA A 170 12.78 9.74 11.27
C ALA A 170 14.27 10.10 11.22
N ASP A 171 14.67 11.02 10.33
CA ASP A 171 16.04 11.56 10.23
C ASP A 171 16.34 12.64 11.28
N GLY A 172 15.39 12.92 12.19
CA GLY A 172 15.49 13.94 13.24
C GLY A 172 15.13 15.35 12.78
N SER A 173 14.95 15.58 11.47
CA SER A 173 14.55 16.89 10.95
C SER A 173 13.14 17.26 11.43
N VAL A 174 12.93 18.56 11.67
CA VAL A 174 11.60 19.12 11.97
C VAL A 174 11.16 19.95 10.79
N VAL A 175 10.01 19.61 10.23
CA VAL A 175 9.47 20.28 9.04
C VAL A 175 8.12 20.89 9.35
N ALA A 176 7.86 22.07 8.75
CA ALA A 176 6.55 22.69 8.75
C ALA A 176 5.78 22.23 7.50
N VAL A 177 4.58 21.69 7.69
CA VAL A 177 3.74 21.15 6.61
C VAL A 177 2.34 21.74 6.72
N PRO A 178 1.66 22.09 5.60
CA PRO A 178 0.28 22.56 5.65
C PRO A 178 -0.61 21.54 6.35
N LEU A 179 -1.51 21.99 7.22
CA LEU A 179 -2.40 21.08 7.97
C LEU A 179 -3.23 20.17 7.04
N GLY A 180 -3.66 20.68 5.89
CA GLY A 180 -4.44 19.91 4.90
C GLY A 180 -3.66 18.76 4.25
N ASP A 181 -2.33 18.83 4.29
CA ASP A 181 -1.44 17.80 3.74
C ASP A 181 -1.06 16.74 4.79
N LEU A 182 -1.53 16.88 6.03
CA LEU A 182 -1.27 15.93 7.11
C LEU A 182 -2.42 14.95 7.28
N GLU A 183 -2.08 13.71 7.59
CA GLU A 183 -3.00 12.64 7.92
C GLU A 183 -2.61 12.03 9.26
N ARG A 184 -3.59 11.89 10.15
CA ARG A 184 -3.44 11.19 11.42
C ARG A 184 -4.07 9.81 11.31
N PHE A 185 -3.44 8.84 11.95
CA PHE A 185 -4.05 7.53 12.15
C PHE A 185 -4.92 7.55 13.41
N VAL A 186 -6.17 7.08 13.29
CA VAL A 186 -7.14 7.00 14.40
C VAL A 186 -7.45 5.55 14.75
#